data_AF-A0A6I4YMH5-F1
#
_entry.id   AF-A0A6I4YMH5-F1
#
_cell.length_a   1.000
_cell.length_b   1.000
_cell.length_c   1.000
_cell.angle_alpha   90.00
_cell.angle_beta   90.00
_cell.angle_gamma   90.00
#
_symmetry.space_group_name_H-M   'P 1'
#
loop_
_entity.id
_entity.type
_entity.pdbx_description
1 polymer ?
#
loop_
_entity_poly.entity_id
_entity_poly.type
_entity_poly.pdbx_seq_one_letter_code
_entity_poly.pdbx_strand_id
1 'polypeptide(L)'
;MRLTPRFLLSAAPLAALPGRAVAEGMPQLHFGDPLLQGQVVWGALIFIIFYFILSRSALPRVARVIEKRDARIKKDLDLARQSKKEADRAHQELLDAKEKAAESARADIQSIRDKAKAEADAQSAETASRLDQEIRAAEKEIAKARSDALSHLTDIASATTATLTERLLGHYDSDTVTKAVERARS
;
A
#
# COMPACT_ATOMS: atom_id res chain seq x y z
N MET A 1 32.16 -71.44 -45.38
CA MET A 1 31.64 -72.82 -45.32
C MET A 1 30.20 -72.82 -45.81
N ARG A 2 30.00 -73.19 -47.09
CA ARG A 2 28.88 -73.95 -47.70
C ARG A 2 27.42 -73.52 -47.39
N LEU A 3 26.44 -73.45 -48.31
CA LEU A 3 26.25 -73.76 -49.73
C LEU A 3 24.81 -73.21 -50.05
N THR A 4 24.55 -72.68 -51.25
CA THR A 4 23.19 -72.57 -51.82
C THR A 4 22.79 -73.90 -52.48
N PRO A 5 21.48 -74.19 -52.72
CA PRO A 5 20.86 -74.00 -54.05
C PRO A 5 19.35 -73.62 -53.98
N ARG A 6 18.75 -72.76 -54.84
CA ARG A 6 18.44 -72.80 -56.30
C ARG A 6 17.16 -73.60 -56.63
N PHE A 7 16.39 -73.08 -57.61
CA PHE A 7 15.23 -73.63 -58.36
C PHE A 7 13.82 -73.18 -57.85
N LEU A 8 12.88 -72.67 -58.64
CA LEU A 8 12.69 -72.64 -60.10
C LEU A 8 11.81 -71.44 -60.50
N LEU A 9 12.30 -70.68 -61.48
CA LEU A 9 11.51 -69.87 -62.40
C LEU A 9 10.73 -70.83 -63.30
N SER A 10 9.40 -70.78 -63.30
CA SER A 10 8.58 -71.45 -64.33
C SER A 10 7.86 -70.39 -65.15
N ALA A 11 8.09 -70.48 -66.45
CA ALA A 11 7.60 -69.58 -67.49
C ALA A 11 6.09 -69.71 -67.71
N ALA A 12 5.49 -68.61 -68.16
CA ALA A 12 4.12 -68.53 -68.65
C ALA A 12 3.90 -69.36 -69.93
N PRO A 13 2.65 -69.72 -70.21
CA PRO A 13 2.08 -69.50 -71.54
C PRO A 13 0.79 -68.67 -71.41
N LEU A 14 0.74 -67.49 -72.05
CA LEU A 14 0.23 -67.30 -73.41
C LEU A 14 -1.28 -67.55 -73.53
N ALA A 15 -1.97 -66.43 -73.74
CA ALA A 15 -3.33 -66.24 -74.19
C ALA A 15 -4.06 -67.45 -74.80
N ALA A 16 -5.21 -67.77 -74.23
CA ALA A 16 -6.35 -68.36 -74.91
C ALA A 16 -7.61 -67.57 -74.53
N LEU A 17 -7.93 -66.52 -75.29
CA LEU A 17 -9.32 -66.08 -75.44
C LEU A 17 -9.86 -66.87 -76.63
N PRO A 18 -10.99 -67.59 -76.48
CA PRO A 18 -12.19 -67.01 -77.08
C PRO A 18 -13.47 -67.31 -76.30
N GLY A 19 -14.33 -66.32 -76.22
CA GLY A 19 -15.72 -66.50 -75.78
C GLY A 19 -16.36 -65.17 -75.47
N ARG A 20 -17.13 -64.63 -76.41
CA ARG A 20 -18.06 -63.51 -76.16
C ARG A 20 -18.99 -63.92 -75.01
N ALA A 21 -18.75 -63.38 -73.82
CA ALA A 21 -19.78 -63.20 -72.82
C ALA A 21 -20.31 -61.78 -72.98
N VAL A 22 -21.59 -61.73 -73.33
CA VAL A 22 -22.47 -60.58 -73.47
C VAL A 22 -22.21 -59.45 -72.47
N ALA A 23 -22.40 -58.22 -72.92
CA ALA A 23 -22.54 -57.05 -72.07
C ALA A 23 -23.85 -57.17 -71.26
N GLU A 24 -23.87 -58.05 -70.28
CA GLU A 24 -24.77 -57.99 -69.15
C GLU A 24 -24.08 -57.09 -68.13
N GLY A 25 -24.78 -56.04 -67.64
CA GLY A 25 -24.21 -55.02 -66.76
C GLY A 25 -23.38 -55.65 -65.66
N MET A 26 -22.25 -55.03 -65.30
CA MET A 26 -21.23 -55.57 -64.39
C MET A 26 -21.78 -56.63 -63.41
N PRO A 27 -21.39 -57.92 -63.52
CA PRO A 27 -21.96 -59.05 -62.75
C PRO A 27 -21.77 -58.93 -61.23
N GLN A 28 -21.18 -57.82 -60.77
CA GLN A 28 -20.92 -57.42 -59.40
C GLN A 28 -22.10 -56.62 -58.79
N LEU A 29 -23.04 -56.13 -59.60
CA LEU A 29 -24.18 -55.30 -59.19
C LEU A 29 -25.54 -55.96 -59.51
N HIS A 30 -25.59 -57.29 -59.59
CA HIS A 30 -26.85 -58.03 -59.74
C HIS A 30 -27.58 -58.11 -58.40
N PHE A 31 -28.33 -57.07 -58.03
CA PHE A 31 -29.12 -56.99 -56.78
C PHE A 31 -30.21 -58.09 -56.62
N GLY A 32 -30.41 -58.92 -57.64
CA GLY A 32 -31.29 -60.09 -57.61
C GLY A 32 -30.63 -61.38 -57.12
N ASP A 33 -29.33 -61.37 -56.81
CA ASP A 33 -28.60 -62.54 -56.31
C ASP A 33 -28.91 -62.78 -54.81
N PRO A 34 -29.47 -63.93 -54.40
CA PRO A 34 -29.87 -64.20 -53.00
C PRO A 34 -28.74 -64.02 -51.98
N LEU A 35 -27.49 -64.20 -52.41
CA LEU A 35 -26.30 -64.06 -51.56
C LEU A 35 -26.04 -62.59 -51.17
N LEU A 36 -26.26 -61.65 -52.08
CA LEU A 36 -26.08 -60.22 -51.81
C LEU A 36 -27.16 -59.69 -50.85
N GLN A 37 -28.39 -60.18 -51.00
CA GLN A 37 -29.49 -59.84 -50.08
C GLN A 37 -29.23 -60.37 -48.67
N GLY A 38 -28.74 -61.61 -48.53
CA GLY A 38 -28.32 -62.17 -47.25
C GLY A 38 -27.20 -61.36 -46.58
N GLN A 39 -26.19 -60.93 -47.34
CA GLN A 39 -25.08 -60.11 -46.82
C GLN A 39 -25.55 -58.74 -46.32
N VAL A 40 -26.48 -58.09 -47.04
CA VAL A 40 -27.04 -56.80 -46.62
C VAL A 40 -27.90 -56.95 -45.37
N VAL A 41 -28.76 -57.97 -45.29
CA VAL A 41 -29.59 -58.23 -44.11
C VAL A 41 -28.72 -58.54 -42.89
N TRP A 42 -27.69 -59.36 -43.05
CA TRP A 42 -26.77 -59.69 -41.97
C TRP A 42 -25.91 -58.48 -41.55
N GLY A 43 -25.44 -57.69 -42.52
CA GLY A 43 -24.75 -56.42 -42.27
C GLY A 43 -25.62 -55.42 -41.52
N ALA A 44 -26.88 -55.28 -41.90
CA ALA A 44 -27.86 -54.45 -41.20
C ALA A 44 -28.11 -54.95 -39.77
N LEU A 45 -28.22 -56.27 -39.57
CA LEU A 45 -28.39 -56.85 -38.24
C LEU A 45 -27.21 -56.51 -37.31
N ILE A 46 -25.97 -56.74 -37.76
CA ILE A 46 -24.76 -56.41 -36.99
C ILE A 46 -24.68 -54.90 -36.75
N PHE A 47 -24.98 -54.09 -37.76
CA PHE A 47 -24.96 -52.63 -37.65
C PHE A 47 -25.97 -52.13 -36.61
N ILE A 48 -27.18 -52.68 -36.58
CA ILE A 48 -28.20 -52.36 -35.57
C ILE A 48 -27.70 -52.75 -34.17
N ILE A 49 -27.17 -53.96 -33.99
CA ILE A 49 -26.62 -54.41 -32.70
C ILE A 49 -25.49 -53.46 -32.25
N PHE A 50 -24.57 -53.12 -33.15
CA PHE A 50 -23.48 -52.19 -32.88
C PHE A 50 -23.98 -50.78 -32.54
N TYR A 51 -24.98 -50.27 -33.26
CA TYR A 51 -25.63 -48.99 -33.00
C TYR A 51 -26.24 -48.95 -31.61
N PHE A 52 -26.96 -50.00 -31.20
CA PHE A 52 -27.52 -50.10 -29.84
C PHE A 52 -26.43 -50.08 -28.77
N ILE A 53 -25.31 -50.78 -28.99
CA ILE A 53 -24.17 -50.79 -28.06
C ILE A 53 -23.57 -49.38 -27.93
N LEU A 54 -23.32 -48.69 -29.05
CA LEU A 54 -22.77 -47.33 -29.03
C LEU A 54 -23.72 -46.32 -28.38
N SER A 55 -25.01 -46.37 -28.76
CA SER A 55 -26.05 -45.50 -28.25
C SER A 55 -26.20 -45.65 -26.73
N ARG A 56 -26.20 -46.88 -26.23
CA ARG A 56 -26.41 -47.18 -24.81
C ARG A 56 -25.14 -47.04 -23.95
N SER A 57 -23.94 -47.23 -24.50
CA SER A 57 -22.71 -47.33 -23.71
C SER A 57 -21.64 -46.28 -24.07
N ALA A 58 -21.31 -46.11 -25.35
CA ALA A 58 -20.21 -45.25 -25.76
C ALA A 58 -20.57 -43.75 -25.68
N LEU A 59 -21.70 -43.36 -26.25
CA LEU A 59 -22.17 -41.96 -26.23
C LEU A 59 -22.37 -41.42 -24.80
N PRO A 60 -23.04 -42.11 -23.86
CA PRO A 60 -23.20 -41.60 -22.51
C PRO A 60 -21.89 -41.50 -21.72
N ARG A 61 -20.86 -42.26 -22.07
CA ARG A 61 -19.52 -42.08 -21.47
C ARG A 61 -18.89 -40.77 -21.91
N VAL A 62 -18.99 -40.43 -23.20
CA VAL A 62 -18.45 -39.17 -23.74
C VAL A 62 -19.24 -37.97 -23.19
N ALA A 63 -20.56 -38.04 -23.17
CA ALA A 63 -21.42 -36.99 -22.60
C ALA A 63 -21.05 -36.67 -21.14
N ARG A 64 -20.84 -37.70 -20.31
CA ARG A 64 -20.39 -37.52 -18.92
C ARG A 64 -19.05 -36.81 -18.78
N VAL A 65 -18.12 -37.01 -19.72
CA VAL A 65 -16.81 -36.32 -19.68
C VAL A 65 -16.97 -34.84 -20.00
N ILE A 66 -17.79 -34.52 -21.01
CA ILE A 66 -18.09 -33.13 -21.39
C ILE A 66 -18.77 -32.41 -20.22
N GLU A 67 -19.82 -33.00 -19.66
CA GLU A 67 -20.53 -32.43 -18.52
C GLU A 67 -19.61 -32.23 -17.30
N LYS A 68 -18.73 -33.18 -16.99
CA LYS A 68 -17.74 -33.02 -15.91
C LYS A 68 -16.77 -31.87 -16.17
N ARG A 69 -16.34 -31.67 -17.42
CA ARG A 69 -15.46 -30.55 -17.79
C ARG A 69 -16.19 -29.22 -17.66
N ASP A 70 -17.41 -29.13 -18.18
CA ASP A 70 -18.23 -27.92 -18.09
C ASP A 70 -18.55 -27.58 -16.63
N ALA A 71 -18.91 -28.57 -15.82
CA ALA A 71 -19.16 -28.39 -14.40
C ALA A 71 -17.92 -27.89 -13.66
N ARG A 72 -16.72 -28.43 -13.97
CA ARG A 72 -15.46 -27.94 -13.39
C ARG A 72 -15.16 -26.52 -13.82
N ILE A 73 -15.25 -26.20 -15.11
CA ILE A 73 -15.01 -24.85 -15.62
C ILE A 73 -15.95 -23.84 -14.96
N LYS A 74 -17.25 -24.16 -14.86
CA LYS A 74 -18.22 -23.31 -14.17
C LYS A 74 -17.84 -23.11 -12.70
N LYS A 75 -17.52 -24.18 -11.98
CA LYS A 75 -17.09 -24.11 -10.59
C LYS A 75 -15.83 -23.24 -10.43
N ASP A 76 -14.83 -23.43 -11.29
CA ASP A 76 -13.57 -22.69 -11.23
C ASP A 76 -13.78 -21.20 -11.55
N LEU A 77 -14.64 -20.89 -12.53
CA LEU A 77 -15.03 -19.51 -12.85
C LEU A 77 -15.80 -18.85 -11.70
N ASP A 78 -16.71 -19.57 -11.07
CA ASP A 78 -17.48 -19.04 -9.94
C ASP A 78 -16.59 -18.82 -8.71
N LEU A 79 -15.66 -19.74 -8.44
CA LEU A 79 -14.65 -19.56 -7.39
C LEU A 79 -13.75 -18.36 -7.69
N ALA A 80 -13.30 -18.20 -8.94
CA ALA A 80 -12.50 -17.05 -9.35
C ALA A 80 -13.26 -15.73 -9.20
N ARG A 81 -14.56 -15.70 -9.53
CA ARG A 81 -15.42 -14.53 -9.34
C ARG A 81 -15.62 -14.21 -7.86
N GLN A 82 -15.84 -15.22 -7.02
CA GLN A 82 -15.98 -15.03 -5.57
C GLN A 82 -14.67 -14.50 -4.97
N SER A 83 -13.54 -15.13 -5.29
CA SER A 83 -12.22 -14.67 -4.85
C SER A 83 -11.91 -13.25 -5.31
N LYS A 84 -12.24 -12.91 -6.56
CA LYS A 84 -12.11 -11.53 -7.06
C LYS A 84 -12.99 -10.56 -6.26
N LYS A 85 -14.26 -10.91 -6.02
CA LYS A 85 -15.19 -10.07 -5.25
C LYS A 85 -14.71 -9.86 -3.81
N GLU A 86 -14.17 -10.89 -3.18
CA GLU A 86 -13.57 -10.80 -1.84
C GLU A 86 -12.32 -9.92 -1.83
N ALA A 87 -11.45 -10.06 -2.84
CA ALA A 87 -10.27 -9.21 -3.00
C ALA A 87 -10.65 -7.74 -3.24
N ASP A 88 -11.63 -7.48 -4.11
CA ASP A 88 -12.14 -6.14 -4.38
C ASP A 88 -12.75 -5.53 -3.09
N ARG A 89 -13.51 -6.31 -2.32
CA ARG A 89 -14.05 -5.88 -1.03
C ARG A 89 -12.95 -5.55 -0.02
N ALA A 90 -11.97 -6.44 0.16
CA ALA A 90 -10.85 -6.23 1.06
C ALA A 90 -10.02 -5.00 0.64
N HIS A 91 -9.88 -4.76 -0.67
CA HIS A 91 -9.23 -3.57 -1.19
C HIS A 91 -9.99 -2.29 -0.82
N GLN A 92 -11.31 -2.26 -1.00
CA GLN A 92 -12.13 -1.12 -0.60
C GLN A 92 -12.08 -0.87 0.92
N GLU A 93 -12.22 -1.92 1.73
CA GLU A 93 -12.11 -1.80 3.20
C GLU A 93 -10.74 -1.24 3.64
N LEU A 94 -9.66 -1.62 2.93
CA LEU A 94 -8.33 -1.08 3.17
C LEU A 94 -8.19 0.39 2.74
N LEU A 95 -8.81 0.80 1.64
CA LEU A 95 -8.83 2.20 1.22
C LEU A 95 -9.60 3.06 2.24
N ASP A 96 -10.79 2.63 2.65
CA ASP A 96 -11.60 3.31 3.66
C ASP A 96 -10.86 3.43 5.00
N ALA A 97 -10.17 2.36 5.43
CA ALA A 97 -9.38 2.37 6.65
C ALA A 97 -8.19 3.34 6.56
N LYS A 98 -7.53 3.42 5.40
CA LYS A 98 -6.44 4.38 5.15
C LYS A 98 -6.93 5.82 5.16
N GLU A 99 -8.07 6.09 4.54
CA GLU A 99 -8.67 7.43 4.53
C GLU A 99 -9.03 7.88 5.95
N LYS A 100 -9.75 7.03 6.71
CA LYS A 100 -10.08 7.31 8.11
C LYS A 100 -8.85 7.52 8.99
N ALA A 101 -7.81 6.71 8.81
CA ALA A 101 -6.55 6.87 9.53
C ALA A 101 -5.84 8.19 9.17
N ALA A 102 -5.85 8.59 7.90
CA ALA A 102 -5.28 9.84 7.46
C ALA A 102 -6.06 11.06 7.99
N GLU A 103 -7.39 10.99 8.02
CA GLU A 103 -8.24 12.02 8.62
C GLU A 103 -7.99 12.15 10.12
N SER A 104 -7.96 11.03 10.84
CA SER A 104 -7.69 11.01 12.29
C SER A 104 -6.29 11.58 12.59
N ALA A 105 -5.27 11.18 11.83
CA ALA A 105 -3.93 11.71 11.99
C ALA A 105 -3.86 13.22 11.72
N ARG A 106 -4.58 13.74 10.72
CA ARG A 106 -4.66 15.19 10.46
C ARG A 106 -5.33 15.92 11.62
N ALA A 107 -6.42 15.39 12.15
CA ALA A 107 -7.12 15.95 13.30
C ALA A 107 -6.22 15.96 14.55
N ASP A 108 -5.50 14.88 14.81
CA ASP A 108 -4.56 14.76 15.92
C ASP A 108 -3.40 15.76 15.79
N ILE A 109 -2.81 15.88 14.59
CA ILE A 109 -1.75 16.87 14.33
C ILE A 109 -2.26 18.28 14.57
N GLN A 110 -3.47 18.61 14.13
CA GLN A 110 -4.06 19.92 14.35
C GLN A 110 -4.28 20.17 15.85
N SER A 111 -4.85 19.21 16.58
CA SER A 111 -5.04 19.30 18.03
C SER A 111 -3.72 19.47 18.78
N ILE A 112 -2.68 18.73 18.40
CA ILE A 112 -1.34 18.84 18.99
C ILE A 112 -0.75 20.22 18.71
N ARG A 113 -0.87 20.74 17.48
CA ARG A 113 -0.40 22.10 17.14
C ARG A 113 -1.12 23.16 17.95
N ASP A 114 -2.44 23.07 18.09
CA ASP A 114 -3.22 24.04 18.84
C ASP A 114 -2.89 24.00 20.34
N LYS A 115 -2.72 22.81 20.91
CA LYS A 115 -2.25 22.64 22.30
C LYS A 115 -0.84 23.18 22.51
N ALA A 116 0.10 22.84 21.62
CA ALA A 116 1.48 23.32 21.70
C ALA A 116 1.56 24.85 21.57
N LYS A 117 0.73 25.45 20.71
CA LYS A 117 0.64 26.91 20.59
C LYS A 117 0.09 27.54 21.87
N ALA A 118 -1.01 27.00 22.41
CA ALA A 118 -1.59 27.50 23.65
C ALA A 118 -0.62 27.39 24.84
N GLU A 119 0.14 26.29 24.93
CA GLU A 119 1.16 26.09 25.95
C GLU A 119 2.34 27.06 25.77
N ALA A 120 2.81 27.28 24.54
CA ALA A 120 3.86 28.24 24.25
C ALA A 120 3.43 29.68 24.58
N ASP A 121 2.19 30.05 24.26
CA ASP A 121 1.63 31.37 24.58
C ASP A 121 1.53 31.56 26.11
N ALA A 122 1.10 30.51 26.84
CA ALA A 122 1.04 30.53 28.30
C ALA A 122 2.43 30.66 28.96
N GLN A 123 3.41 29.86 28.52
CA GLN A 123 4.79 29.94 29.01
C GLN A 123 5.44 31.30 28.68
N SER A 124 5.13 31.86 27.52
CA SER A 124 5.61 33.19 27.12
C SER A 124 5.02 34.27 28.02
N ALA A 125 3.72 34.21 28.33
CA ALA A 125 3.06 35.14 29.23
C ALA A 125 3.59 35.03 30.67
N GLU A 126 3.81 33.81 31.17
CA GLU A 126 4.41 33.57 32.49
C GLU A 126 5.84 34.14 32.56
N THR A 127 6.65 33.85 31.55
CA THR A 127 8.03 34.35 31.46
C THR A 127 8.06 35.86 31.38
N ALA A 128 7.19 36.49 30.59
CA ALA A 128 7.07 37.94 30.50
C ALA A 128 6.67 38.55 31.86
N SER A 129 5.69 37.96 32.56
CA SER A 129 5.29 38.42 33.89
C SER A 129 6.43 38.30 34.91
N ARG A 130 7.18 37.19 34.91
CA ARG A 130 8.34 37.01 35.79
C ARG A 130 9.43 38.04 35.50
N LEU A 131 9.74 38.26 34.22
CA LEU A 131 10.73 39.24 33.80
C LEU A 131 10.33 40.66 34.21
N ASP A 132 9.06 41.02 34.07
CA ASP A 132 8.50 42.30 34.52
C ASP A 132 8.66 42.51 36.03
N GLN A 133 8.52 41.45 36.83
CA GLN A 133 8.71 41.51 38.28
C GLN A 133 10.20 41.69 38.63
N GLU A 134 11.08 40.95 37.96
CA GLU A 134 12.54 41.06 38.13
C GLU A 134 13.05 42.46 37.75
N ILE A 135 12.57 43.02 36.64
CA ILE A 135 12.89 44.39 36.20
C ILE A 135 12.46 45.40 37.27
N ARG A 136 11.21 45.32 37.76
CA ARG A 136 10.73 46.25 38.80
C ARG A 136 11.49 46.11 40.12
N ALA A 137 11.92 44.90 40.47
CA ALA A 137 12.75 44.67 41.65
C ALA A 137 14.14 45.30 41.48
N ALA A 138 14.79 45.05 40.33
CA ALA A 138 16.08 45.63 40.00
C ALA A 138 16.03 47.17 39.93
N GLU A 139 14.98 47.76 39.36
CA GLU A 139 14.77 49.22 39.33
C GLU A 139 14.69 49.81 40.74
N LYS A 140 14.00 49.14 41.67
CA LYS A 140 13.95 49.56 43.09
C LYS A 140 15.31 49.46 43.77
N GLU A 141 16.05 48.39 43.54
CA GLU A 141 17.41 48.23 44.08
C GLU A 141 18.36 49.30 43.54
N ILE A 142 18.32 49.58 42.24
CA ILE A 142 19.11 50.63 41.59
C ILE A 142 18.73 52.01 42.17
N ALA A 143 17.43 52.29 42.33
CA ALA A 143 16.98 53.56 42.93
C ALA A 143 17.47 53.72 44.38
N LYS A 144 17.42 52.64 45.17
CA LYS A 144 17.94 52.62 46.53
C LYS A 144 19.45 52.83 46.56
N ALA A 145 20.21 52.05 45.80
CA ALA A 145 21.67 52.17 45.70
C ALA A 145 22.10 53.57 45.25
N ARG A 146 21.35 54.18 44.31
CA ARG A 146 21.56 55.57 43.89
C ARG A 146 21.32 56.56 45.03
N SER A 147 20.24 56.39 45.78
CA SER A 147 19.93 57.25 46.94
C SER A 147 21.02 57.13 48.02
N ASP A 148 21.43 55.90 48.35
CA ASP A 148 22.47 55.63 49.35
C ASP A 148 23.82 56.22 48.91
N ALA A 149 24.21 56.05 47.63
CA ALA A 149 25.44 56.63 47.09
C ALA A 149 25.42 58.17 47.10
N LEU A 150 24.29 58.81 46.77
CA LEU A 150 24.15 60.27 46.85
C LEU A 150 24.22 60.78 48.30
N SER A 151 23.70 60.02 49.27
CA SER A 151 23.83 60.34 50.70
C SER A 151 25.29 60.26 51.13
N HIS A 152 25.98 59.15 50.84
CA HIS A 152 27.40 58.98 51.19
C HIS A 152 28.31 60.03 50.52
N LEU A 153 28.02 60.43 49.27
CA LEU A 153 28.72 61.54 48.62
C LEU A 153 28.54 62.87 49.36
N THR A 154 27.34 63.13 49.88
CA THR A 154 27.04 64.35 50.65
C THR A 154 27.82 64.37 51.97
N ASP A 155 27.90 63.22 52.65
CA ASP A 155 28.66 63.07 53.89
C ASP A 155 30.17 63.28 53.64
N ILE A 156 30.72 62.65 52.59
CA ILE A 156 32.12 62.80 52.20
C ILE A 156 32.43 64.24 51.78
N ALA A 157 31.55 64.88 51.01
CA ALA A 157 31.71 66.27 50.59
C ALA A 157 31.69 67.22 51.80
N SER A 158 30.78 67.01 52.76
CA SER A 158 30.69 67.80 53.99
C SER A 158 31.94 67.61 54.87
N ALA A 159 32.39 66.37 55.08
CA ALA A 159 33.59 66.07 55.84
C ALA A 159 34.86 66.65 55.19
N THR A 160 34.97 66.55 53.86
CA THR A 160 36.11 67.09 53.09
C THR A 160 36.11 68.62 53.15
N THR A 161 34.95 69.26 52.99
CA THR A 161 34.80 70.72 53.08
C THR A 161 35.12 71.22 54.49
N ALA A 162 34.64 70.55 55.54
CA ALA A 162 34.98 70.88 56.92
C ALA A 162 36.49 70.82 57.17
N THR A 163 37.14 69.73 56.74
CA THR A 163 38.60 69.55 56.88
C THR A 163 39.40 70.64 56.13
N LEU A 164 38.96 71.00 54.91
CA LEU A 164 39.57 72.08 54.13
C LEU A 164 39.38 73.45 54.81
N THR A 165 38.20 73.72 55.35
CA THR A 165 37.88 75.00 56.00
C THR A 165 38.64 75.15 57.31
N GLU A 166 38.76 74.08 58.09
CA GLU A 166 39.58 74.04 59.31
C GLU A 166 41.06 74.30 59.01
N ARG A 167 41.61 73.67 57.96
CA ARG A 167 43.00 73.91 57.53
C ARG A 167 43.27 75.32 57.02
N LEU A 168 42.27 76.00 56.45
CA LEU A 168 42.43 77.33 55.84
C LEU A 168 42.10 78.49 56.79
N LEU A 169 41.07 78.36 57.63
CA LEU A 169 40.60 79.44 58.52
C LEU A 169 40.90 79.20 60.02
N GLY A 170 41.36 78.00 60.41
CA GLY A 170 41.73 77.66 61.79
C GLY A 170 40.56 77.52 62.77
N HIS A 171 39.35 77.93 62.39
CA HIS A 171 38.10 77.81 63.15
C HIS A 171 36.98 77.46 62.17
N TYR A 172 36.08 76.54 62.53
CA TYR A 172 34.89 76.24 61.73
C TYR A 172 33.65 76.09 62.61
N ASP A 173 32.50 76.43 62.04
CA ASP A 173 31.19 76.13 62.59
C ASP A 173 30.53 75.04 61.75
N SER A 174 30.21 73.90 62.37
CA SER A 174 29.71 72.71 61.67
C SER A 174 28.34 72.94 61.02
N ASP A 175 27.52 73.79 61.63
CA ASP A 175 26.17 74.08 61.16
C ASP A 175 26.21 74.95 59.88
N THR A 176 27.16 75.87 59.78
CA THR A 176 27.36 76.71 58.59
C THR A 176 27.90 75.93 57.39
N VAL A 177 28.82 74.98 57.59
CA VAL A 177 29.36 74.12 56.50
C VAL A 177 28.28 73.20 55.94
N THR A 178 27.50 72.57 56.81
CA THR A 178 26.41 71.66 56.39
C THR A 178 25.34 72.41 55.58
N LYS A 179 24.94 73.61 56.05
CA LYS A 179 23.99 74.49 55.32
C LYS A 179 24.54 74.99 53.98
N ALA A 180 25.85 75.20 53.86
CA ALA A 180 26.48 75.64 52.60
C ALA A 180 26.52 74.51 51.56
N VAL A 181 26.83 73.28 51.99
CA VAL A 181 26.79 72.09 51.11
C VAL A 181 25.35 71.78 50.67
N GLU A 182 24.36 71.93 51.55
CA GLU A 182 22.94 71.77 51.19
C GLU A 182 22.45 72.86 50.22
N ARG A 183 22.86 74.12 50.38
CA ARG A 183 22.55 75.19 49.42
C ARG A 183 23.17 74.99 48.04
N ALA A 184 24.35 74.37 47.95
CA ALA A 184 25.00 74.06 46.68
C ALA A 184 24.36 72.86 45.96
N ARG A 185 23.57 72.06 46.68
CA ARG A 185 22.85 70.89 46.18
C ARG A 185 21.48 71.23 45.59
N SER A 186 20.79 72.27 46.10
CA SER A 186 19.50 72.74 45.57
C SER A 186 19.65 73.44 44.22
#